data_AF-A0A9D8IEC9-F1
#
_entry.id   AF-A0A9D8IEC9-F1
#
_cell.length_a   1.000
_cell.length_b   1.000
_cell.length_c   1.000
_cell.angle_alpha   90.00
_cell.angle_beta   90.00
_cell.angle_gamma   90.00
#
_symmetry.space_group_name_H-M   'P 1'
#
loop_
_entity.id
_entity.type
_entity.pdbx_description
1 polymer ?
#
loop_
_entity_poly.entity_id
_entity_poly.type
_entity_poly.pdbx_seq_one_letter_code
_entity_poly.pdbx_strand_id
1 'polypeptide(L)'
;MQYGTILPGNIRNIFKNIFSLNIISVFFIFFFCSGIFAHEIKTPRDVHRALLLVKSEVEKLRQQSKTETPWPKVELLEHHDSRHVLQKCYEVLEKINRLRKIKRIGEITIPMYPSGDITSEEEYDASLRLFEELCIITGTAKSHLVIPSIDNTVSIGEDVNYQLISEISRAFDPVLGVEGFSIDDIYVMAQRALEDIRFLRVSQNMPEVTERDDFDTPRKWHANHILREVYVLQERVANAERNLWMDSCEVPALPYRKIETNEVYDAVLSVISELQRIKYRIGMEYRVKLPELQQNRTPNDVIFLLKLAQDTLPPFDGSMPLIQQNPDNLQKRMKDVFLLANKLTHYLKSDHKLHNIAFSPETVHYNNNDRQPIHVYQKTLECMEKINILRLKANYFPTAISDYPHSNVTNNELYEIIQRLIDEFNLLQTMEHGRPIVLNEDVDCGNDNVSFADVCNIMCRNSSHLDALIGSEGYDIDDVYKKALQIIDELLMLGKHLNISLQVQNPLLQENKTLNDAHHVVREIYVLLEKIQAWANIRKIAVSDCEICNVTPGDIYNELGIVLAEIATLQEHLGVPGVYGLHVHEHEHEYEHRPDAGSGVITQGQVYQKIMYIHNIMQIFLKNPR
;
A
#
# COMPACT_ATOMS: atom_id res chain seq x y z
N MET A 1 43.86 70.24 35.93
CA MET A 1 43.01 70.40 34.72
C MET A 1 42.25 69.10 34.52
N GLN A 2 40.96 69.09 34.90
CA GLN A 2 40.05 67.95 34.73
C GLN A 2 39.47 68.02 33.31
N TYR A 3 39.64 66.95 32.52
CA TYR A 3 38.84 66.72 31.31
C TYR A 3 37.79 65.67 31.64
N GLY A 4 36.53 66.11 31.68
CA GLY A 4 35.35 65.26 31.76
C GLY A 4 34.95 64.78 30.37
N THR A 5 34.85 63.47 30.22
CA THR A 5 34.36 62.81 28.99
C THR A 5 32.85 62.71 29.06
N ILE A 6 32.17 63.54 28.25
CA ILE A 6 30.73 63.49 28.02
C ILE A 6 30.47 62.47 26.92
N LEU A 7 29.96 61.29 27.27
CA LEU A 7 29.42 60.34 26.30
C LEU A 7 27.95 60.73 26.00
N PRO A 8 27.56 60.91 24.73
CA PRO A 8 26.21 61.34 24.37
C PRO A 8 25.20 60.21 24.61
N GLY A 9 24.12 60.52 25.34
CA GLY A 9 23.05 59.59 25.75
C GLY A 9 22.25 58.92 24.62
N ASN A 10 22.59 59.14 23.34
CA ASN A 10 21.87 58.59 22.18
C ASN A 10 22.32 57.19 21.75
N ILE A 11 23.53 56.73 22.13
CA ILE A 11 24.04 55.41 21.70
C ILE A 11 23.31 54.27 22.43
N ARG A 12 22.82 54.50 23.66
CA ARG A 12 22.16 53.47 24.47
C ARG A 12 20.78 53.06 23.94
N ASN A 13 20.08 53.97 23.24
CA ASN A 13 18.78 53.68 22.64
C ASN A 13 18.91 52.92 21.31
N ILE A 14 19.98 53.15 20.55
CA ILE A 14 20.25 52.42 19.30
C ILE A 14 20.58 50.96 19.60
N PHE A 15 21.42 50.69 20.62
CA PHE A 15 21.73 49.31 21.02
C PHE A 15 20.52 48.55 21.58
N LYS A 16 19.63 49.21 22.34
CA LYS A 16 18.39 48.58 22.82
C LYS A 16 17.45 48.17 21.68
N ASN A 17 17.34 49.00 20.64
CA ASN A 17 16.46 48.72 19.50
C ASN A 17 17.05 47.63 18.57
N ILE A 18 18.37 47.55 18.41
CA ILE A 18 19.00 46.47 17.63
C ILE A 18 18.91 45.13 18.39
N PHE A 19 19.03 45.13 19.71
CA PHE A 19 18.90 43.90 20.52
C PHE A 19 17.46 43.39 20.57
N SER A 20 16.46 44.29 20.67
CA SER A 20 15.05 43.89 20.65
C SER A 20 14.59 43.38 19.27
N LEU A 21 15.08 43.97 18.17
CA LEU A 21 14.75 43.47 16.82
C LEU A 21 15.32 42.07 16.58
N ASN A 22 16.56 41.82 17.03
CA ASN A 22 17.18 40.50 16.89
C ASN A 22 16.50 39.44 17.78
N ILE A 23 16.05 39.78 18.99
CA ILE A 23 15.31 38.83 19.84
C ILE A 23 13.95 38.49 19.21
N ILE A 24 13.22 39.48 18.67
CA ILE A 24 11.93 39.22 18.00
C ILE A 24 12.13 38.40 16.72
N SER A 25 13.16 38.69 15.93
CA SER A 25 13.46 37.94 14.71
C SER A 25 13.93 36.51 15.02
N VAL A 26 14.71 36.29 16.08
CA VAL A 26 15.08 34.94 16.53
C VAL A 26 13.86 34.21 17.09
N PHE A 27 12.96 34.86 17.81
CA PHE A 27 11.71 34.25 18.27
C PHE A 27 10.79 33.89 17.11
N PHE A 28 10.69 34.74 16.09
CA PHE A 28 9.95 34.45 14.86
C PHE A 28 10.58 33.30 14.07
N ILE A 29 11.91 33.26 13.92
CA ILE A 29 12.60 32.15 13.27
C ILE A 29 12.42 30.86 14.09
N PHE A 30 12.44 30.91 15.43
CA PHE A 30 12.23 29.73 16.26
C PHE A 30 10.78 29.22 16.16
N PHE A 31 9.79 30.11 16.12
CA PHE A 31 8.37 29.75 15.93
C PHE A 31 8.04 29.26 14.52
N PHE A 32 8.70 29.81 13.48
CA PHE A 32 8.53 29.37 12.10
C PHE A 32 9.33 28.11 11.77
N CYS A 33 10.49 27.88 12.40
CA CYS A 33 11.27 26.66 12.21
C CYS A 33 10.73 25.48 13.02
N SER A 34 9.97 25.70 14.11
CA SER A 34 9.31 24.62 14.86
C SER A 34 8.09 24.04 14.16
N GLY A 35 7.63 24.64 13.06
CA GLY A 35 6.50 24.18 12.26
C GLY A 35 6.86 23.21 11.13
N ILE A 36 8.11 22.76 11.04
CA ILE A 36 8.45 21.61 10.18
C ILE A 36 8.00 20.38 10.97
N PHE A 37 6.68 20.11 10.95
CA PHE A 37 6.11 18.88 11.48
C PHE A 37 6.73 17.74 10.68
N ALA A 38 7.69 17.05 11.31
CA ALA A 38 8.23 15.82 10.75
C ALA A 38 7.06 14.84 10.66
N HIS A 39 6.75 14.43 9.43
CA HIS A 39 5.81 13.36 9.15
C HIS A 39 6.13 12.17 10.07
N GLU A 40 5.11 11.54 10.66
CA GLU A 40 5.30 10.36 11.50
C GLU A 40 5.61 9.16 10.59
N ILE A 41 6.84 9.15 10.07
CA ILE A 41 7.42 8.04 9.33
C ILE A 41 7.25 6.81 10.21
N LYS A 42 6.61 5.76 9.67
CA LYS A 42 6.42 4.51 10.43
C LYS A 42 7.76 3.99 10.91
N THR A 43 7.73 3.46 12.12
CA THR A 43 8.91 2.87 12.75
C THR A 43 8.82 1.35 12.71
N PRO A 44 9.94 0.63 12.89
CA PRO A 44 9.91 -0.83 13.07
C PRO A 44 8.97 -1.28 14.21
N ARG A 45 8.72 -0.42 15.21
CA ARG A 45 7.76 -0.70 16.29
C ARG A 45 6.31 -0.69 15.80
N ASP A 46 5.96 0.16 14.85
CA ASP A 46 4.60 0.21 14.28
C ASP A 46 4.34 -1.01 13.41
N VAL A 47 5.34 -1.43 12.62
CA VAL A 47 5.35 -2.70 11.88
C VAL A 47 5.11 -3.87 12.85
N HIS A 48 5.83 -3.91 13.97
CA HIS A 48 5.65 -4.94 14.98
C HIS A 48 4.21 -5.01 15.52
N ARG A 49 3.59 -3.85 15.80
CA ARG A 49 2.20 -3.80 16.25
C ARG A 49 1.25 -4.39 15.21
N ALA A 50 1.43 -4.04 13.94
CA ALA A 50 0.63 -4.61 12.85
C ALA A 50 0.83 -6.14 12.74
N LEU A 51 2.07 -6.62 12.84
CA LEU A 51 2.38 -8.05 12.85
C LEU A 51 1.76 -8.81 14.02
N LEU A 52 1.60 -8.19 15.20
CA LEU A 52 0.88 -8.81 16.31
C LEU A 52 -0.62 -8.97 16.02
N LEU A 53 -1.23 -8.06 15.24
CA LEU A 53 -2.60 -8.24 14.75
C LEU A 53 -2.69 -9.41 13.77
N VAL A 54 -1.74 -9.49 12.82
CA VAL A 54 -1.62 -10.64 11.90
C VAL A 54 -1.52 -11.94 12.69
N LYS A 55 -0.64 -12.00 13.70
CA LYS A 55 -0.50 -13.17 14.59
C LYS A 55 -1.83 -13.55 15.23
N SER A 56 -2.58 -12.60 15.77
CA SER A 56 -3.88 -12.85 16.40
C SER A 56 -4.88 -13.48 15.43
N GLU A 57 -4.96 -12.99 14.19
CA GLU A 57 -5.85 -13.58 13.19
C GLU A 57 -5.39 -14.98 12.74
N VAL A 58 -4.09 -15.23 12.64
CA VAL A 58 -3.56 -16.58 12.38
C VAL A 58 -3.90 -17.54 13.53
N GLU A 59 -3.83 -17.09 14.78
CA GLU A 59 -4.25 -17.90 15.95
C GLU A 59 -5.74 -18.26 15.87
N LYS A 60 -6.62 -17.30 15.55
CA LYS A 60 -8.05 -17.56 15.32
C LYS A 60 -8.26 -18.57 14.19
N LEU A 61 -7.54 -18.42 13.08
CA LEU A 61 -7.64 -19.30 11.94
C LEU A 61 -7.18 -20.74 12.27
N ARG A 62 -6.13 -20.89 13.08
CA ARG A 62 -5.68 -22.19 13.63
C ARG A 62 -6.74 -22.81 14.52
N GLN A 63 -7.41 -22.03 15.38
CA GLN A 63 -8.52 -22.51 16.21
C GLN A 63 -9.70 -22.97 15.35
N GLN A 64 -10.12 -22.18 14.35
CA GLN A 64 -11.18 -22.54 13.39
C GLN A 64 -10.84 -23.83 12.63
N SER A 65 -9.57 -24.04 12.32
CA SER A 65 -9.05 -25.22 11.61
C SER A 65 -8.70 -26.39 12.52
N LYS A 66 -8.97 -26.28 13.84
CA LYS A 66 -8.66 -27.30 14.87
C LYS A 66 -7.18 -27.75 14.82
N THR A 67 -6.29 -26.82 14.55
CA THR A 67 -4.85 -27.08 14.55
C THR A 67 -4.30 -27.07 15.97
N GLU A 68 -3.83 -28.23 16.44
CA GLU A 68 -3.32 -28.41 17.81
C GLU A 68 -1.79 -28.28 17.92
N THR A 69 -1.08 -28.08 16.80
CA THR A 69 0.38 -27.93 16.85
C THR A 69 0.77 -26.70 17.70
N PRO A 70 1.91 -26.73 18.41
CA PRO A 70 2.36 -25.55 19.14
C PRO A 70 2.73 -24.42 18.17
N TRP A 71 2.64 -23.18 18.63
CA TRP A 71 3.14 -22.03 17.88
C TRP A 71 4.66 -22.21 17.63
N PRO A 72 5.13 -22.17 16.38
CA PRO A 72 6.53 -22.38 16.07
C PRO A 72 7.37 -21.24 16.62
N LYS A 73 8.57 -21.56 17.09
CA LYS A 73 9.57 -20.55 17.48
C LYS A 73 10.65 -20.48 16.42
N VAL A 74 11.00 -19.27 16.02
CA VAL A 74 12.11 -19.00 15.10
C VAL A 74 13.24 -18.38 15.92
N GLU A 75 14.49 -18.80 15.67
CA GLU A 75 15.64 -18.18 16.33
C GLU A 75 15.81 -16.75 15.82
N LEU A 76 16.13 -15.81 16.73
CA LEU A 76 16.45 -14.45 16.34
C LEU A 76 17.80 -14.49 15.60
N LEU A 77 17.79 -14.08 14.36
CA LEU A 77 18.97 -13.91 13.53
C LEU A 77 19.21 -12.41 13.36
N GLU A 78 20.46 -11.98 13.50
CA GLU A 78 20.85 -10.58 13.34
C GLU A 78 21.00 -10.21 11.85
N HIS A 79 21.01 -8.91 11.55
CA HIS A 79 21.31 -8.34 10.22
C HIS A 79 20.21 -8.46 9.16
N HIS A 80 18.95 -8.50 9.58
CA HIS A 80 17.81 -8.24 8.71
C HIS A 80 17.59 -6.74 8.56
N ASP A 81 17.07 -6.39 7.39
CA ASP A 81 16.76 -5.04 6.95
C ASP A 81 15.30 -5.03 6.53
N SER A 82 14.72 -3.85 6.33
CA SER A 82 13.29 -3.73 6.10
C SER A 82 12.79 -4.52 4.88
N ARG A 83 13.66 -4.62 3.88
CA ARG A 83 13.49 -5.39 2.65
C ARG A 83 13.21 -6.88 2.92
N HIS A 84 13.82 -7.46 3.96
CA HIS A 84 13.66 -8.86 4.34
C HIS A 84 12.31 -9.10 5.03
N VAL A 85 11.86 -8.16 5.87
CA VAL A 85 10.53 -8.23 6.49
C VAL A 85 9.44 -8.12 5.42
N LEU A 86 9.56 -7.16 4.50
CA LEU A 86 8.61 -6.99 3.38
C LEU A 86 8.52 -8.26 2.51
N GLN A 87 9.66 -8.85 2.17
CA GLN A 87 9.73 -10.12 1.45
C GLN A 87 8.97 -11.22 2.20
N LYS A 88 9.16 -11.31 3.52
CA LYS A 88 8.49 -12.31 4.35
C LYS A 88 6.98 -12.03 4.47
N CYS A 89 6.56 -10.77 4.44
CA CYS A 89 5.14 -10.42 4.33
C CYS A 89 4.52 -10.93 3.01
N TYR A 90 5.24 -10.83 1.89
CA TYR A 90 4.74 -11.34 0.60
C TYR A 90 4.66 -12.87 0.54
N GLU A 91 5.56 -13.57 1.22
CA GLU A 91 5.43 -15.01 1.42
C GLU A 91 4.15 -15.36 2.20
N VAL A 92 3.82 -14.61 3.25
CA VAL A 92 2.56 -14.85 3.98
C VAL A 92 1.35 -14.50 3.12
N LEU A 93 1.40 -13.47 2.27
CA LEU A 93 0.35 -13.20 1.27
C LEU A 93 0.17 -14.36 0.30
N GLU A 94 1.26 -15.01 -0.12
CA GLU A 94 1.20 -16.21 -0.97
C GLU A 94 0.49 -17.37 -0.26
N LYS A 95 0.78 -17.57 1.03
CA LYS A 95 0.10 -18.56 1.86
C LYS A 95 -1.39 -18.25 2.05
N ILE A 96 -1.74 -16.98 2.25
CA ILE A 96 -3.14 -16.52 2.25
C ILE A 96 -3.81 -16.83 0.91
N ASN A 97 -3.15 -16.56 -0.20
CA ASN A 97 -3.68 -16.84 -1.53
C ASN A 97 -3.88 -18.36 -1.75
N ARG A 98 -2.95 -19.20 -1.28
CA ARG A 98 -3.11 -20.66 -1.29
C ARG A 98 -4.30 -21.11 -0.46
N LEU A 99 -4.50 -20.53 0.73
CA LEU A 99 -5.68 -20.80 1.54
C LEU A 99 -6.97 -20.40 0.82
N ARG A 100 -6.99 -19.25 0.16
CA ARG A 100 -8.13 -18.80 -0.66
C ARG A 100 -8.46 -19.78 -1.78
N LYS A 101 -7.44 -20.34 -2.46
CA LYS A 101 -7.61 -21.43 -3.45
C LYS A 101 -8.23 -22.68 -2.83
N ILE A 102 -7.71 -23.13 -1.69
CA ILE A 102 -8.24 -24.29 -0.96
C ILE A 102 -9.71 -24.09 -0.58
N LYS A 103 -10.06 -22.89 -0.09
CA LYS A 103 -11.43 -22.51 0.29
C LYS A 103 -12.32 -22.13 -0.90
N ARG A 104 -11.77 -22.01 -2.12
CA ARG A 104 -12.46 -21.55 -3.35
C ARG A 104 -13.14 -20.20 -3.22
N ILE A 105 -12.49 -19.27 -2.53
CA ILE A 105 -13.03 -17.92 -2.25
C ILE A 105 -12.40 -16.83 -3.13
N GLY A 106 -11.70 -17.22 -4.19
CA GLY A 106 -11.08 -16.30 -5.15
C GLY A 106 -9.70 -15.81 -4.70
N GLU A 107 -8.75 -15.82 -5.64
CA GLU A 107 -7.37 -15.41 -5.42
C GLU A 107 -7.23 -13.91 -5.15
N ILE A 108 -6.06 -13.50 -4.65
CA ILE A 108 -5.62 -12.10 -4.53
C ILE A 108 -4.31 -11.88 -5.27
N THR A 109 -4.05 -10.64 -5.66
CA THR A 109 -2.75 -10.24 -6.20
C THR A 109 -1.69 -10.21 -5.10
N ILE A 110 -0.45 -10.57 -5.43
CA ILE A 110 0.70 -10.33 -4.58
C ILE A 110 1.44 -9.15 -5.21
N PRO A 111 1.76 -8.08 -4.46
CA PRO A 111 2.50 -6.97 -5.03
C PRO A 111 3.83 -7.44 -5.59
N MET A 112 4.31 -6.74 -6.61
CA MET A 112 5.69 -6.92 -7.02
C MET A 112 6.61 -6.37 -5.94
N TYR A 113 7.79 -6.98 -5.82
CA TYR A 113 8.81 -6.44 -4.93
C TYR A 113 9.25 -5.07 -5.44
N PRO A 114 9.24 -4.02 -4.60
CA PRO A 114 9.64 -2.69 -5.04
C PRO A 114 11.08 -2.71 -5.50
N SER A 115 11.41 -1.93 -6.53
CA SER A 115 12.81 -1.78 -6.93
C SER A 115 13.56 -0.86 -5.97
N GLY A 116 12.91 0.06 -5.26
CA GLY A 116 13.56 1.06 -4.42
C GLY A 116 14.12 0.54 -3.09
N ASP A 117 14.68 1.48 -2.31
CA ASP A 117 14.98 1.24 -0.91
C ASP A 117 13.68 1.05 -0.14
N ILE A 118 13.60 -0.03 0.64
CA ILE A 118 12.41 -0.38 1.40
C ILE A 118 12.40 0.35 2.73
N THR A 119 11.28 0.99 3.05
CA THR A 119 11.03 1.72 4.29
C THR A 119 10.09 0.96 5.22
N SER A 120 10.08 1.30 6.51
CA SER A 120 9.10 0.73 7.45
C SER A 120 7.66 1.12 7.15
N GLU A 121 7.40 2.14 6.32
CA GLU A 121 6.06 2.45 5.82
C GLU A 121 5.54 1.31 4.92
N GLU A 122 6.35 0.86 3.96
CA GLU A 122 5.96 -0.21 3.04
C GLU A 122 5.79 -1.55 3.75
N GLU A 123 6.61 -1.82 4.78
CA GLU A 123 6.43 -2.98 5.66
C GLU A 123 5.14 -2.92 6.46
N TYR A 124 4.81 -1.73 6.98
CA TYR A 124 3.62 -1.49 7.76
C TYR A 124 2.37 -1.70 6.89
N ASP A 125 2.35 -1.14 5.68
CA ASP A 125 1.27 -1.32 4.70
C ASP A 125 1.10 -2.78 4.28
N ALA A 126 2.22 -3.49 4.03
CA ALA A 126 2.17 -4.92 3.73
C ALA A 126 1.63 -5.73 4.92
N SER A 127 1.99 -5.37 6.15
CA SER A 127 1.53 -6.01 7.39
C SER A 127 0.04 -5.74 7.64
N LEU A 128 -0.44 -4.52 7.40
CA LEU A 128 -1.86 -4.20 7.46
C LEU A 128 -2.66 -4.98 6.42
N ARG A 129 -2.16 -5.04 5.17
CA ARG A 129 -2.82 -5.83 4.12
C ARG A 129 -2.95 -7.30 4.53
N LEU A 130 -1.89 -7.90 5.09
CA LEU A 130 -1.94 -9.28 5.61
C LEU A 130 -3.06 -9.44 6.64
N PHE A 131 -3.09 -8.52 7.60
CA PHE A 131 -4.07 -8.53 8.68
C PHE A 131 -5.50 -8.43 8.13
N GLU A 132 -5.76 -7.51 7.20
CA GLU A 132 -7.08 -7.31 6.60
C GLU A 132 -7.54 -8.50 5.75
N GLU A 133 -6.64 -9.08 4.97
CA GLU A 133 -6.94 -10.29 4.20
C GLU A 133 -7.31 -11.46 5.12
N LEU A 134 -6.65 -11.56 6.28
CA LEU A 134 -7.00 -12.56 7.28
C LEU A 134 -8.35 -12.28 7.94
N CYS A 135 -8.66 -11.02 8.29
CA CYS A 135 -9.98 -10.65 8.81
C CYS A 135 -11.11 -11.04 7.86
N ILE A 136 -10.94 -10.81 6.56
CA ILE A 136 -11.90 -11.24 5.53
C ILE A 136 -12.10 -12.76 5.56
N ILE A 137 -11.02 -13.54 5.76
CA ILE A 137 -11.08 -15.01 5.78
C ILE A 137 -11.65 -15.56 7.09
N THR A 138 -11.37 -14.92 8.22
CA THR A 138 -11.82 -15.33 9.56
C THR A 138 -13.21 -14.82 9.88
N GLY A 139 -13.71 -13.81 9.16
CA GLY A 139 -14.96 -13.10 9.44
C GLY A 139 -14.86 -12.16 10.64
N THR A 140 -13.64 -11.76 11.04
CA THR A 140 -13.44 -10.79 12.13
C THR A 140 -13.80 -9.39 11.65
N ALA A 141 -14.75 -8.73 12.31
CA ALA A 141 -15.00 -7.30 12.11
C ALA A 141 -13.77 -6.48 12.54
N LYS A 142 -13.35 -5.50 11.74
CA LYS A 142 -12.20 -4.63 12.06
C LYS A 142 -12.41 -3.88 13.40
N SER A 143 -13.64 -3.75 13.88
CA SER A 143 -13.96 -2.97 15.08
C SER A 143 -13.59 -3.59 16.41
N HIS A 144 -13.23 -4.87 16.44
CA HIS A 144 -12.83 -5.56 17.68
C HIS A 144 -11.32 -5.57 17.94
N LEU A 145 -10.57 -4.69 17.28
CA LEU A 145 -9.12 -4.69 17.35
C LEU A 145 -8.60 -3.93 18.56
N VAL A 146 -8.01 -4.68 19.49
CA VAL A 146 -7.22 -4.12 20.57
C VAL A 146 -5.76 -4.12 20.13
N ILE A 147 -5.19 -2.92 19.95
CA ILE A 147 -3.74 -2.79 19.72
C ILE A 147 -3.02 -3.41 20.91
N PRO A 148 -2.16 -4.41 20.70
CA PRO A 148 -1.34 -4.94 21.78
C PRO A 148 -0.42 -3.83 22.30
N SER A 149 -0.50 -3.54 23.60
CA SER A 149 0.44 -2.62 24.23
C SER A 149 1.82 -3.27 24.25
N ILE A 150 2.78 -2.64 23.57
CA ILE A 150 4.19 -3.06 23.61
C ILE A 150 4.88 -2.32 24.74
N ASP A 151 5.69 -3.03 25.53
CA ASP A 151 6.56 -2.41 26.52
C ASP A 151 7.54 -1.46 25.81
N ASN A 152 7.49 -0.18 26.16
CA ASN A 152 8.33 0.85 25.56
C ASN A 152 9.83 0.62 25.79
N THR A 153 10.21 -0.22 26.77
CA THR A 153 11.61 -0.53 27.08
C THR A 153 12.24 -1.54 26.11
N VAL A 154 11.45 -2.27 25.33
CA VAL A 154 11.96 -3.24 24.36
C VAL A 154 12.38 -2.54 23.08
N SER A 155 13.65 -2.68 22.71
CA SER A 155 14.16 -2.26 21.41
C SER A 155 13.61 -3.21 20.35
N ILE A 156 12.82 -2.67 19.42
CA ILE A 156 12.26 -3.41 18.29
C ILE A 156 12.94 -2.89 17.04
N GLY A 157 13.73 -3.75 16.41
CA GLY A 157 14.31 -3.53 15.09
C GLY A 157 13.86 -4.61 14.12
N GLU A 158 14.42 -4.59 12.91
CA GLU A 158 13.95 -5.46 11.83
C GLU A 158 14.18 -6.95 12.06
N ASP A 159 15.21 -7.32 12.81
CA ASP A 159 15.42 -8.72 13.23
C ASP A 159 14.23 -9.26 14.03
N VAL A 160 13.66 -8.44 14.93
CA VAL A 160 12.51 -8.82 15.76
C VAL A 160 11.25 -8.91 14.91
N ASN A 161 11.07 -7.99 13.96
CA ASN A 161 9.95 -8.02 13.02
C ASN A 161 10.03 -9.25 12.13
N TYR A 162 11.19 -9.50 11.52
CA TYR A 162 11.48 -10.65 10.68
C TYR A 162 11.24 -11.97 11.41
N GLN A 163 11.71 -12.09 12.65
CA GLN A 163 11.45 -13.25 13.50
C GLN A 163 9.95 -13.47 13.68
N LEU A 164 9.18 -12.42 14.05
CA LEU A 164 7.74 -12.52 14.28
C LEU A 164 6.99 -12.94 13.02
N ILE A 165 7.23 -12.30 11.87
CA ILE A 165 6.56 -12.68 10.61
C ILE A 165 6.98 -14.07 10.13
N SER A 166 8.20 -14.51 10.44
CA SER A 166 8.65 -15.89 10.18
C SER A 166 7.92 -16.92 11.03
N GLU A 167 7.68 -16.62 12.31
CA GLU A 167 6.85 -17.48 13.17
C GLU A 167 5.41 -17.55 12.65
N ILE A 168 4.82 -16.42 12.28
CA ILE A 168 3.49 -16.33 11.67
C ILE A 168 3.42 -17.21 10.41
N SER A 169 4.40 -17.08 9.52
CA SER A 169 4.47 -17.87 8.28
C SER A 169 4.48 -19.37 8.57
N ARG A 170 5.33 -19.84 9.50
CA ARG A 170 5.38 -21.26 9.89
C ARG A 170 4.10 -21.72 10.61
N ALA A 171 3.46 -20.84 11.38
CA ALA A 171 2.20 -21.14 12.04
C ALA A 171 1.04 -21.28 11.05
N PHE A 172 1.19 -20.77 9.84
CA PHE A 172 0.20 -20.89 8.78
C PHE A 172 0.22 -22.28 8.10
N ASP A 173 1.35 -22.98 8.09
CA ASP A 173 1.53 -24.22 7.33
C ASP A 173 0.53 -25.33 7.71
N PRO A 174 0.29 -25.61 9.01
CA PRO A 174 -0.70 -26.62 9.40
C PRO A 174 -2.13 -26.27 8.97
N VAL A 175 -2.46 -24.97 8.88
CA VAL A 175 -3.78 -24.50 8.40
C VAL A 175 -3.96 -24.85 6.92
N LEU A 176 -2.89 -24.78 6.14
CA LEU A 176 -2.88 -25.14 4.74
C LEU A 176 -2.90 -26.66 4.51
N GLY A 177 -2.72 -27.46 5.56
CA GLY A 177 -2.61 -28.93 5.47
C GLY A 177 -1.33 -29.40 4.76
N VAL A 178 -0.28 -28.57 4.73
CA VAL A 178 1.00 -28.88 4.09
C VAL A 178 2.15 -28.61 5.05
N GLU A 179 3.28 -29.29 4.86
CA GLU A 179 4.55 -28.98 5.56
C GLU A 179 5.30 -27.83 4.87
N GLY A 180 4.57 -26.74 4.56
CA GLY A 180 5.13 -25.55 3.91
C GLY A 180 5.24 -25.62 2.39
N PHE A 181 6.33 -25.05 1.85
CA PHE A 181 6.61 -24.99 0.41
C PHE A 181 7.19 -26.31 -0.12
N SER A 182 6.81 -26.66 -1.33
CA SER A 182 7.27 -27.85 -2.05
C SER A 182 8.55 -27.57 -2.86
N ILE A 183 9.16 -28.62 -3.39
CA ILE A 183 10.31 -28.48 -4.31
C ILE A 183 9.89 -27.76 -5.61
N ASP A 184 8.65 -27.94 -6.06
CA ASP A 184 8.10 -27.24 -7.22
C ASP A 184 8.06 -25.72 -6.98
N ASP A 185 7.67 -25.30 -5.77
CA ASP A 185 7.64 -23.88 -5.39
C ASP A 185 9.06 -23.27 -5.34
N ILE A 186 10.01 -24.01 -4.75
CA ILE A 186 11.43 -23.59 -4.71
C ILE A 186 12.00 -23.50 -6.13
N TYR A 187 11.65 -24.45 -7.01
CA TYR A 187 12.08 -24.43 -8.41
C TYR A 187 11.61 -23.16 -9.13
N VAL A 188 10.34 -22.76 -8.96
CA VAL A 188 9.80 -21.52 -9.54
C VAL A 188 10.57 -20.29 -9.05
N MET A 189 10.88 -20.22 -7.75
CA MET A 189 11.67 -19.11 -7.21
C MET A 189 13.11 -19.11 -7.72
N ALA A 190 13.75 -20.28 -7.82
CA ALA A 190 15.09 -20.40 -8.39
C ALA A 190 15.11 -19.98 -9.87
N GLN A 191 14.06 -20.32 -10.62
CA GLN A 191 13.90 -19.88 -12.01
C GLN A 191 13.72 -18.36 -12.09
N ARG A 192 12.91 -17.76 -11.21
CA ARG A 192 12.77 -16.31 -11.12
C ARG A 192 14.12 -15.61 -10.83
N ALA A 193 14.88 -16.12 -9.87
CA ALA A 193 16.21 -15.59 -9.55
C ALA A 193 17.16 -15.68 -10.75
N LEU A 194 17.15 -16.80 -11.48
CA LEU A 194 17.92 -16.95 -12.72
C LEU A 194 17.52 -15.92 -13.78
N GLU A 195 16.23 -15.66 -13.98
CA GLU A 195 15.76 -14.67 -14.96
C GLU A 195 16.16 -13.23 -14.58
N ASP A 196 16.11 -12.88 -13.29
CA ASP A 196 16.65 -11.60 -12.80
C ASP A 196 18.16 -11.48 -13.08
N ILE A 197 18.91 -12.56 -12.87
CA ILE A 197 20.35 -12.62 -13.15
C ILE A 197 20.66 -12.55 -14.65
N ARG A 198 19.88 -13.23 -15.50
CA ARG A 198 19.99 -13.14 -16.96
C ARG A 198 19.76 -11.71 -17.42
N PHE A 199 18.74 -11.04 -16.87
CA PHE A 199 18.49 -9.63 -17.16
C PHE A 199 19.69 -8.75 -16.78
N LEU A 200 20.23 -8.90 -15.56
CA LEU A 200 21.43 -8.18 -15.13
C LEU A 200 22.62 -8.43 -16.07
N ARG A 201 22.79 -9.66 -16.55
CA ARG A 201 23.87 -10.00 -17.48
C ARG A 201 23.70 -9.34 -18.83
N VAL A 202 22.50 -9.43 -19.41
CA VAL A 202 22.17 -8.81 -20.70
C VAL A 202 22.32 -7.29 -20.61
N SER A 203 21.90 -6.67 -19.50
CA SER A 203 21.99 -5.23 -19.32
C SER A 203 23.42 -4.71 -19.20
N GLN A 204 24.36 -5.56 -18.77
CA GLN A 204 25.80 -5.31 -18.79
C GLN A 204 26.47 -5.67 -20.13
N ASN A 205 25.70 -5.93 -21.20
CA ASN A 205 26.18 -6.35 -22.52
C ASN A 205 27.10 -7.60 -22.47
N MET A 206 26.88 -8.49 -21.49
CA MET A 206 27.65 -9.73 -21.38
C MET A 206 26.99 -10.85 -22.20
N PRO A 207 27.76 -11.70 -22.89
CA PRO A 207 27.20 -12.82 -23.64
C PRO A 207 26.56 -13.83 -22.70
N GLU A 208 25.45 -14.44 -23.13
CA GLU A 208 24.76 -15.48 -22.39
C GLU A 208 25.69 -16.68 -22.12
N VAL A 209 25.57 -17.27 -20.93
CA VAL A 209 26.34 -18.48 -20.58
C VAL A 209 25.66 -19.66 -21.24
N THR A 210 26.37 -20.35 -22.15
CA THR A 210 25.91 -21.64 -22.66
C THR A 210 25.79 -22.63 -21.52
N GLU A 211 24.63 -23.28 -21.44
CA GLU A 211 24.38 -24.36 -20.48
C GLU A 211 25.45 -25.44 -20.64
N ARG A 212 26.01 -25.90 -19.51
CA ARG A 212 26.98 -26.99 -19.54
C ARG A 212 26.22 -28.32 -19.54
N ASP A 213 26.62 -29.23 -20.43
CA ASP A 213 26.08 -30.60 -20.50
C ASP A 213 26.54 -31.49 -19.32
N ASP A 214 27.38 -30.99 -18.41
CA ASP A 214 28.11 -31.80 -17.42
C ASP A 214 27.36 -32.05 -16.10
N PHE A 215 26.06 -31.75 -16.02
CA PHE A 215 25.22 -32.05 -14.85
C PHE A 215 24.78 -33.51 -14.77
N ASP A 216 25.68 -34.41 -15.11
CA ASP A 216 25.40 -35.83 -15.20
C ASP A 216 25.87 -36.54 -13.93
N THR A 217 25.05 -36.50 -12.87
CA THR A 217 25.12 -37.57 -11.86
C THR A 217 23.76 -37.85 -11.20
N PRO A 218 23.30 -39.11 -11.22
CA PRO A 218 22.15 -39.57 -10.45
C PRO A 218 22.55 -39.71 -8.97
N ARG A 219 22.73 -38.59 -8.27
CA ARG A 219 22.85 -38.56 -6.81
C ARG A 219 21.46 -38.31 -6.21
N LYS A 220 21.20 -38.88 -5.03
CA LYS A 220 20.02 -38.55 -4.23
C LYS A 220 20.31 -37.24 -3.50
N TRP A 221 19.93 -36.12 -4.10
CA TRP A 221 20.07 -34.81 -3.49
C TRP A 221 18.89 -34.52 -2.55
N HIS A 222 19.12 -33.66 -1.55
CA HIS A 222 18.18 -33.33 -0.47
C HIS A 222 18.19 -31.82 -0.22
N ALA A 223 17.21 -31.29 0.52
CA ALA A 223 17.08 -29.87 0.85
C ALA A 223 18.38 -29.22 1.36
N ASN A 224 19.17 -29.92 2.20
CA ASN A 224 20.48 -29.45 2.68
C ASN A 224 21.44 -29.07 1.55
N HIS A 225 21.40 -29.79 0.44
CA HIS A 225 22.26 -29.49 -0.70
C HIS A 225 21.73 -28.31 -1.50
N ILE A 226 20.41 -28.15 -1.61
CA ILE A 226 19.82 -26.98 -2.25
C ILE A 226 20.21 -25.73 -1.45
N LEU A 227 20.00 -25.73 -0.12
CA LEU A 227 20.37 -24.60 0.74
C LEU A 227 21.84 -24.22 0.61
N ARG A 228 22.74 -25.23 0.54
CA ARG A 228 24.16 -24.98 0.29
C ARG A 228 24.39 -24.22 -1.02
N GLU A 229 23.75 -24.62 -2.11
CA GLU A 229 23.90 -23.95 -3.41
C GLU A 229 23.25 -22.57 -3.43
N VAL A 230 22.19 -22.36 -2.64
CA VAL A 230 21.61 -21.02 -2.42
C VAL A 230 22.61 -20.12 -1.69
N TYR A 231 23.26 -20.59 -0.62
CA TYR A 231 24.27 -19.79 0.09
C TYR A 231 25.51 -19.48 -0.76
N VAL A 232 25.93 -20.40 -1.64
CA VAL A 232 26.99 -20.09 -2.62
C VAL A 232 26.54 -18.99 -3.59
N LEU A 233 25.28 -19.02 -4.04
CA LEU A 233 24.71 -17.95 -4.87
C LEU A 233 24.64 -16.63 -4.09
N GLN A 234 24.17 -16.66 -2.84
CA GLN A 234 24.09 -15.50 -1.97
C GLN A 234 25.46 -14.88 -1.70
N GLU A 235 26.51 -15.70 -1.50
CA GLU A 235 27.89 -15.21 -1.37
C GLU A 235 28.38 -14.50 -2.66
N ARG A 236 28.00 -15.01 -3.85
CA ARG A 236 28.29 -14.30 -5.11
C ARG A 236 27.51 -12.99 -5.23
N VAL A 237 26.26 -12.95 -4.77
CA VAL A 237 25.47 -11.70 -4.72
C VAL A 237 26.10 -10.70 -3.74
N ALA A 238 26.46 -11.12 -2.54
CA ALA A 238 27.17 -10.28 -1.56
C ALA A 238 28.51 -9.75 -2.12
N ASN A 239 29.23 -10.54 -2.92
CA ASN A 239 30.43 -10.07 -3.64
C ASN A 239 30.10 -9.00 -4.69
N ALA A 240 29.04 -9.20 -5.47
CA ALA A 240 28.55 -8.22 -6.43
C ALA A 240 28.17 -6.89 -5.74
N GLU A 241 27.46 -6.96 -4.60
CA GLU A 241 27.10 -5.79 -3.80
C GLU A 241 28.34 -5.03 -3.32
N ARG A 242 29.35 -5.72 -2.76
CA ARG A 242 30.62 -5.10 -2.35
C ARG A 242 31.32 -4.42 -3.53
N ASN A 243 31.33 -5.06 -4.69
CA ASN A 243 31.93 -4.51 -5.90
C ASN A 243 31.17 -3.30 -6.45
N LEU A 244 29.87 -3.18 -6.13
CA LEU A 244 29.03 -2.02 -6.43
C LEU A 244 29.01 -0.96 -5.32
N TRP A 245 29.87 -1.12 -4.30
CA TRP A 245 29.96 -0.25 -3.13
C TRP A 245 28.65 -0.16 -2.33
N MET A 246 27.97 -1.30 -2.19
CA MET A 246 26.79 -1.46 -1.35
C MET A 246 27.17 -2.20 -0.06
N ASP A 247 26.41 -2.00 1.01
CA ASP A 247 26.51 -2.83 2.22
C ASP A 247 26.03 -4.23 1.90
N SER A 248 26.91 -5.23 1.91
CA SER A 248 26.56 -6.57 1.46
C SER A 248 25.72 -7.35 2.47
N CYS A 249 24.80 -8.17 1.99
CA CYS A 249 24.06 -9.10 2.84
C CYS A 249 24.99 -10.10 3.54
N GLU A 250 24.67 -10.46 4.78
CA GLU A 250 25.39 -11.54 5.47
C GLU A 250 24.91 -12.91 4.99
N VAL A 251 25.86 -13.82 4.78
CA VAL A 251 25.56 -15.21 4.38
C VAL A 251 25.60 -16.11 5.60
N PRO A 252 24.49 -16.73 6.01
CA PRO A 252 24.47 -17.59 7.18
C PRO A 252 25.35 -18.83 7.01
N ALA A 253 25.88 -19.35 8.11
CA ALA A 253 26.54 -20.65 8.11
C ALA A 253 25.51 -21.77 7.88
N LEU A 254 25.87 -22.78 7.07
CA LEU A 254 25.00 -23.94 6.83
C LEU A 254 24.77 -24.71 8.15
N PRO A 255 23.53 -24.84 8.63
CA PRO A 255 23.30 -25.45 9.94
C PRO A 255 23.41 -26.99 9.87
N TYR A 256 23.93 -27.59 10.94
CA TYR A 256 24.14 -29.04 11.06
C TYR A 256 22.88 -29.79 11.48
N ARG A 257 21.77 -29.61 10.76
CA ARG A 257 20.50 -30.31 11.01
C ARG A 257 19.78 -30.68 9.71
N LYS A 258 18.62 -31.33 9.85
CA LYS A 258 17.70 -31.49 8.73
C LYS A 258 17.18 -30.11 8.35
N ILE A 259 17.36 -29.75 7.08
CA ILE A 259 16.83 -28.51 6.50
C ILE A 259 15.41 -28.76 6.01
N GLU A 260 14.51 -27.84 6.33
CA GLU A 260 13.15 -27.80 5.82
C GLU A 260 13.10 -27.07 4.48
N THR A 261 12.15 -27.43 3.62
CA THR A 261 11.95 -26.75 2.33
C THR A 261 11.62 -25.28 2.49
N ASN A 262 10.92 -24.91 3.57
CA ASN A 262 10.69 -23.50 3.92
C ASN A 262 11.99 -22.70 4.06
N GLU A 263 13.02 -23.26 4.69
CA GLU A 263 14.30 -22.56 4.87
C GLU A 263 15.03 -22.36 3.54
N VAL A 264 14.88 -23.32 2.62
CA VAL A 264 15.41 -23.18 1.26
C VAL A 264 14.65 -22.09 0.50
N TYR A 265 13.31 -22.10 0.61
CA TYR A 265 12.45 -21.10 -0.03
C TYR A 265 12.80 -19.68 0.45
N ASP A 266 12.88 -19.49 1.77
CA ASP A 266 13.28 -18.23 2.42
C ASP A 266 14.63 -17.73 1.92
N ALA A 267 15.63 -18.62 1.83
CA ALA A 267 16.96 -18.28 1.34
C ALA A 267 16.96 -17.87 -0.14
N VAL A 268 16.16 -18.52 -1.00
CA VAL A 268 16.03 -18.10 -2.40
C VAL A 268 15.33 -16.75 -2.51
N LEU A 269 14.30 -16.50 -1.71
CA LEU A 269 13.64 -15.20 -1.68
C LEU A 269 14.59 -14.08 -1.20
N SER A 270 15.49 -14.35 -0.25
CA SER A 270 16.55 -13.43 0.16
C SER A 270 17.52 -13.13 -0.99
N VAL A 271 17.90 -14.13 -1.79
CA VAL A 271 18.67 -13.87 -3.02
C VAL A 271 17.91 -12.94 -3.98
N ILE A 272 16.60 -13.15 -4.16
CA ILE A 272 15.78 -12.31 -5.06
C ILE A 272 15.71 -10.86 -4.57
N SER A 273 15.56 -10.62 -3.26
CA SER A 273 15.50 -9.25 -2.71
C SER A 273 16.84 -8.52 -2.89
N GLU A 274 17.97 -9.18 -2.66
CA GLU A 274 19.29 -8.58 -2.91
C GLU A 274 19.56 -8.33 -4.41
N LEU A 275 19.07 -9.20 -5.30
CA LEU A 275 19.12 -8.94 -6.74
C LEU A 275 18.29 -7.72 -7.16
N GLN A 276 17.15 -7.44 -6.51
CA GLN A 276 16.39 -6.20 -6.77
C GLN A 276 17.20 -4.97 -6.38
N ARG A 277 17.87 -5.02 -5.23
CA ARG A 277 18.73 -3.93 -4.75
C ARG A 277 19.91 -3.66 -5.69
N ILE A 278 20.52 -4.72 -6.24
CA ILE A 278 21.54 -4.58 -7.29
C ILE A 278 20.95 -3.91 -8.54
N LYS A 279 19.77 -4.35 -9.03
CA LYS A 279 19.10 -3.73 -10.19
C LYS A 279 18.86 -2.23 -9.97
N TYR A 280 18.37 -1.85 -8.80
CA TYR A 280 18.15 -0.47 -8.44
C TYR A 280 19.44 0.35 -8.39
N ARG A 281 20.49 -0.19 -7.77
CA ARG A 281 21.81 0.45 -7.68
C ARG A 281 22.39 0.80 -9.05
N ILE A 282 22.14 -0.03 -10.06
CA ILE A 282 22.59 0.20 -11.44
C ILE A 282 21.57 1.00 -12.29
N GLY A 283 20.49 1.50 -11.68
CA GLY A 283 19.49 2.33 -12.33
C GLY A 283 18.52 1.55 -13.23
N MET A 284 18.23 0.30 -12.91
CA MET A 284 17.37 -0.57 -13.72
C MET A 284 16.14 -1.04 -12.97
N GLU A 285 15.00 -1.01 -13.65
CA GLU A 285 13.77 -1.64 -13.19
C GLU A 285 13.31 -2.61 -14.27
N TYR A 286 13.29 -3.90 -13.91
CA TYR A 286 12.76 -4.94 -14.78
C TYR A 286 11.92 -5.90 -13.95
N ARG A 287 10.73 -6.19 -14.46
CA ARG A 287 9.72 -7.02 -13.83
C ARG A 287 9.73 -8.37 -14.50
N VAL A 288 10.38 -9.33 -13.86
CA VAL A 288 10.30 -10.73 -14.27
C VAL A 288 8.90 -11.24 -13.94
N LYS A 289 8.16 -11.69 -14.96
CA LYS A 289 6.90 -12.40 -14.74
C LYS A 289 7.18 -13.67 -13.95
N LEU A 290 6.41 -13.92 -12.90
CA LEU A 290 6.54 -15.16 -12.12
C LEU A 290 6.36 -16.37 -13.05
N PRO A 291 7.31 -17.33 -13.07
CA PRO A 291 7.14 -18.54 -13.86
C PRO A 291 5.91 -19.34 -13.40
N GLU A 292 5.27 -20.04 -14.34
CA GLU A 292 4.16 -20.93 -14.00
C GLU A 292 4.65 -22.10 -13.15
N LEU A 293 3.80 -22.57 -12.23
CA LEU A 293 4.13 -23.70 -11.37
C LEU A 293 4.33 -24.97 -12.21
N GLN A 294 5.52 -25.54 -12.15
CA GLN A 294 5.88 -26.76 -12.86
C GLN A 294 5.91 -27.92 -11.88
N GLN A 295 5.10 -28.95 -12.16
CA GLN A 295 4.94 -30.09 -11.26
C GLN A 295 6.05 -31.13 -11.45
N ASN A 296 6.32 -31.89 -10.39
CA ASN A 296 7.25 -33.03 -10.38
C ASN A 296 8.72 -32.63 -10.57
N ARG A 297 9.09 -31.44 -10.08
CA ARG A 297 10.48 -31.00 -10.01
C ARG A 297 11.20 -31.73 -8.89
N THR A 298 12.48 -31.97 -9.13
CA THR A 298 13.38 -32.66 -8.20
C THR A 298 14.37 -31.67 -7.59
N PRO A 299 15.00 -32.02 -6.44
CA PRO A 299 16.11 -31.24 -5.89
C PRO A 299 17.24 -30.96 -6.90
N ASN A 300 17.45 -31.87 -7.87
CA ASN A 300 18.49 -31.72 -8.89
C ASN A 300 18.16 -30.57 -9.85
N ASP A 301 16.89 -30.46 -10.23
CA ASP A 301 16.43 -29.40 -11.12
C ASP A 301 16.65 -28.02 -10.48
N VAL A 302 16.39 -27.91 -9.17
CA VAL A 302 16.65 -26.67 -8.41
C VAL A 302 18.15 -26.38 -8.32
N ILE A 303 18.97 -27.38 -7.97
CA ILE A 303 20.44 -27.23 -7.89
C ILE A 303 21.03 -26.81 -9.24
N PHE A 304 20.51 -27.38 -10.34
CA PHE A 304 20.91 -27.01 -11.69
C PHE A 304 20.64 -25.52 -11.95
N LEU A 305 19.42 -25.04 -11.67
CA LEU A 305 19.07 -23.63 -11.84
C LEU A 305 19.94 -22.71 -10.99
N LEU A 306 20.19 -23.07 -9.73
CA LEU A 306 21.03 -22.26 -8.83
C LEU A 306 22.48 -22.18 -9.31
N LYS A 307 23.04 -23.27 -9.84
CA LYS A 307 24.40 -23.26 -10.40
C LYS A 307 24.49 -22.49 -11.70
N LEU A 308 23.48 -22.62 -12.56
CA LEU A 308 23.38 -21.82 -13.77
C LEU A 308 23.27 -20.33 -13.41
N ALA A 309 22.49 -19.99 -12.39
CA ALA A 309 22.37 -18.63 -11.86
C ALA A 309 23.72 -18.11 -11.32
N GLN A 310 24.44 -18.92 -10.54
CA GLN A 310 25.78 -18.59 -10.05
C GLN A 310 26.73 -18.25 -11.21
N ASP A 311 26.78 -19.07 -12.26
CA ASP A 311 27.66 -18.87 -13.42
C ASP A 311 27.22 -17.72 -14.33
N THR A 312 25.92 -17.40 -14.33
CA THR A 312 25.32 -16.31 -15.12
C THR A 312 25.49 -14.95 -14.43
N LEU A 313 25.58 -14.89 -13.11
CA LEU A 313 25.70 -13.62 -12.36
C LEU A 313 26.92 -12.81 -12.83
N PRO A 314 26.73 -11.53 -13.24
CA PRO A 314 27.85 -10.65 -13.52
C PRO A 314 28.73 -10.46 -12.27
N PRO A 315 30.07 -10.50 -12.39
CA PRO A 315 30.96 -10.40 -11.23
C PRO A 315 31.04 -8.98 -10.64
N PHE A 316 30.74 -7.95 -11.45
CA PHE A 316 30.86 -6.53 -11.11
C PHE A 316 32.24 -6.08 -10.60
N ASP A 317 33.28 -6.89 -10.74
CA ASP A 317 34.63 -6.70 -10.19
C ASP A 317 35.49 -5.59 -10.86
N GLY A 318 34.88 -4.76 -11.71
CA GLY A 318 35.57 -3.71 -12.46
C GLY A 318 36.39 -4.21 -13.67
N SER A 319 36.35 -5.51 -13.98
CA SER A 319 36.99 -6.06 -15.19
C SER A 319 36.34 -5.55 -16.49
N MET A 320 35.09 -5.09 -16.42
CA MET A 320 34.35 -4.45 -17.52
C MET A 320 33.78 -3.10 -17.05
N PRO A 321 33.61 -2.12 -17.96
CA PRO A 321 32.91 -0.89 -17.64
C PRO A 321 31.48 -1.18 -17.16
N LEU A 322 31.13 -0.67 -15.98
CA LEU A 322 29.77 -0.78 -15.44
C LEU A 322 28.79 0.02 -16.31
N ILE A 323 27.76 -0.63 -16.83
CA ILE A 323 26.63 0.03 -17.49
C ILE A 323 25.61 0.38 -16.42
N GLN A 324 25.67 1.62 -15.96
CA GLN A 324 24.76 2.18 -14.97
C GLN A 324 23.90 3.27 -15.61
N GLN A 325 22.60 3.23 -15.38
CA GLN A 325 21.68 4.33 -15.71
C GLN A 325 21.52 5.26 -14.50
N ASN A 326 21.07 6.50 -14.75
CA ASN A 326 20.76 7.41 -13.64
C ASN A 326 19.56 6.84 -12.83
N PRO A 327 19.70 6.57 -11.51
CA PRO A 327 18.59 6.13 -10.67
C PRO A 327 17.38 7.06 -10.70
N ASP A 328 17.55 8.36 -10.98
CA ASP A 328 16.44 9.30 -11.15
C ASP A 328 15.47 8.88 -12.27
N ASN A 329 15.94 8.11 -13.26
CA ASN A 329 15.10 7.58 -14.32
C ASN A 329 14.14 6.47 -13.84
N LEU A 330 14.37 5.92 -12.65
CA LEU A 330 13.47 4.94 -12.01
C LEU A 330 12.27 5.61 -11.36
N GLN A 331 12.36 6.91 -11.05
CA GLN A 331 11.22 7.66 -10.55
C GLN A 331 10.16 7.75 -11.65
N LYS A 332 8.95 7.26 -11.33
CA LYS A 332 7.83 7.30 -12.26
C LYS A 332 7.46 8.75 -12.54
N ARG A 333 7.31 9.07 -13.82
CA ARG A 333 6.80 10.37 -14.25
C ARG A 333 5.29 10.29 -14.36
N MET A 334 4.63 11.44 -14.35
CA MET A 334 3.18 11.52 -14.54
C MET A 334 2.69 10.90 -15.84
N LYS A 335 3.49 10.98 -16.90
CA LYS A 335 3.23 10.28 -18.16
C LYS A 335 3.11 8.76 -17.97
N ASP A 336 3.97 8.17 -17.14
CA ASP A 336 3.99 6.72 -16.92
C ASP A 336 2.73 6.27 -16.14
N VAL A 337 2.33 7.05 -15.12
CA VAL A 337 1.07 6.87 -14.36
C VAL A 337 -0.14 6.96 -15.28
N PHE A 338 -0.18 7.95 -16.17
CA PHE A 338 -1.26 8.15 -17.14
C PHE A 338 -1.38 7.03 -18.15
N LEU A 339 -0.23 6.58 -18.71
CA LEU A 339 -0.20 5.45 -19.65
C LEU A 339 -0.77 4.19 -18.99
N LEU A 340 -0.42 3.95 -17.74
CA LEU A 340 -0.93 2.82 -16.97
C LEU A 340 -2.44 2.95 -16.71
N ALA A 341 -2.92 4.12 -16.28
CA ALA A 341 -4.34 4.39 -16.09
C ALA A 341 -5.16 4.23 -17.40
N ASN A 342 -4.59 4.66 -18.53
CA ASN A 342 -5.23 4.52 -19.83
C ASN A 342 -5.23 3.07 -20.31
N LYS A 343 -4.18 2.29 -19.99
CA LYS A 343 -4.15 0.84 -20.23
C LYS A 343 -5.34 0.14 -19.55
N LEU A 344 -5.68 0.52 -18.32
CA LEU A 344 -6.90 0.02 -17.65
C LEU A 344 -8.18 0.36 -18.43
N THR A 345 -8.29 1.56 -19.00
CA THR A 345 -9.44 1.93 -19.85
C THR A 345 -9.58 0.97 -21.04
N HIS A 346 -8.46 0.56 -21.67
CA HIS A 346 -8.49 -0.40 -22.78
C HIS A 346 -8.92 -1.80 -22.32
N TYR A 347 -8.47 -2.24 -21.14
CA TYR A 347 -8.95 -3.49 -20.53
C TYR A 347 -10.46 -3.45 -20.30
N LEU A 348 -10.97 -2.41 -19.64
CA LEU A 348 -12.40 -2.26 -19.35
C LEU A 348 -13.26 -2.17 -20.61
N LYS A 349 -12.81 -1.47 -21.65
CA LYS A 349 -13.50 -1.44 -22.95
C LYS A 349 -13.55 -2.80 -23.63
N SER A 350 -12.48 -3.59 -23.50
CA SER A 350 -12.43 -4.94 -24.05
C SER A 350 -13.41 -5.85 -23.32
N ASP A 351 -13.52 -5.70 -22.01
CA ASP A 351 -14.47 -6.42 -21.18
C ASP A 351 -15.94 -6.01 -21.46
N HIS A 352 -16.21 -4.72 -21.67
CA HIS A 352 -17.53 -4.24 -22.12
C HIS A 352 -17.97 -4.91 -23.42
N LYS A 353 -17.05 -5.06 -24.39
CA LYS A 353 -17.32 -5.77 -25.65
C LYS A 353 -17.61 -7.24 -25.41
N LEU A 354 -16.88 -7.90 -24.49
CA LEU A 354 -17.10 -9.30 -24.13
C LEU A 354 -18.50 -9.52 -23.54
N HIS A 355 -18.96 -8.56 -22.72
CA HIS A 355 -20.26 -8.59 -22.06
C HIS A 355 -21.41 -7.97 -22.89
N ASN A 356 -21.14 -7.49 -24.11
CA ASN A 356 -22.10 -6.76 -24.96
C ASN A 356 -22.75 -5.55 -24.27
N ILE A 357 -22.01 -4.87 -23.39
CA ILE A 357 -22.47 -3.67 -22.70
C ILE A 357 -22.22 -2.45 -23.59
N ALA A 358 -23.31 -1.84 -24.07
CA ALA A 358 -23.23 -0.57 -24.79
C ALA A 358 -23.08 0.57 -23.77
N PHE A 359 -21.85 1.10 -23.65
CA PHE A 359 -21.54 2.15 -22.69
C PHE A 359 -20.82 3.33 -23.36
N SER A 360 -21.31 4.54 -23.07
CA SER A 360 -20.63 5.79 -23.38
C SER A 360 -20.30 6.48 -22.05
N PRO A 361 -19.02 6.53 -21.64
CA PRO A 361 -18.65 7.20 -20.40
C PRO A 361 -19.04 8.67 -20.47
N GLU A 362 -19.55 9.20 -19.36
CA GLU A 362 -19.70 10.64 -19.20
C GLU A 362 -18.32 11.30 -19.26
N THR A 363 -18.24 12.39 -20.02
CA THR A 363 -17.03 13.18 -20.10
C THR A 363 -16.93 14.08 -18.88
N VAL A 364 -16.23 13.61 -17.85
CA VAL A 364 -15.84 14.45 -16.71
C VAL A 364 -14.62 15.29 -17.12
N HIS A 365 -14.74 16.60 -17.00
CA HIS A 365 -13.66 17.53 -17.26
C HIS A 365 -13.32 18.29 -15.97
N TYR A 366 -12.32 17.82 -15.23
CA TYR A 366 -11.72 18.65 -14.18
C TYR A 366 -10.79 19.70 -14.79
N ASN A 367 -10.78 20.89 -14.19
CA ASN A 367 -9.82 21.92 -14.53
C ASN A 367 -8.40 21.50 -14.11
N ASN A 368 -7.42 21.78 -14.98
CA ASN A 368 -6.06 21.23 -14.86
C ASN A 368 -5.27 21.65 -13.61
N ASN A 369 -5.69 22.70 -12.89
CA ASN A 369 -4.87 23.31 -11.86
C ASN A 369 -5.12 22.79 -10.45
N ASP A 370 -6.19 22.04 -10.20
CA ASP A 370 -6.72 21.88 -8.83
C ASP A 370 -6.60 20.47 -8.28
N ARG A 371 -6.02 19.53 -9.04
CA ARG A 371 -5.84 18.15 -8.60
C ARG A 371 -4.42 17.87 -8.14
N GLN A 372 -4.31 17.21 -6.99
CA GLN A 372 -3.08 16.71 -6.37
C GLN A 372 -2.99 15.17 -6.52
N PRO A 373 -1.80 14.57 -6.33
CA PRO A 373 -1.63 13.12 -6.35
C PRO A 373 -2.65 12.36 -5.51
N ILE A 374 -2.96 12.90 -4.32
CA ILE A 374 -3.88 12.31 -3.36
C ILE A 374 -5.28 12.05 -3.96
N HIS A 375 -5.75 12.90 -4.89
CA HIS A 375 -7.03 12.71 -5.57
C HIS A 375 -7.00 11.57 -6.58
N VAL A 376 -5.87 11.37 -7.26
CA VAL A 376 -5.68 10.22 -8.15
C VAL A 376 -5.69 8.93 -7.32
N TYR A 377 -5.00 8.95 -6.18
CA TYR A 377 -4.97 7.82 -5.25
C TYR A 377 -6.38 7.47 -4.77
N GLN A 378 -7.15 8.44 -4.28
CA GLN A 378 -8.53 8.25 -3.84
C GLN A 378 -9.41 7.64 -4.94
N LYS A 379 -9.31 8.16 -6.16
CA LYS A 379 -10.11 7.64 -7.28
C LYS A 379 -9.69 6.22 -7.67
N THR A 380 -8.43 5.85 -7.42
CA THR A 380 -7.95 4.48 -7.59
C THR A 380 -8.50 3.55 -6.51
N LEU A 381 -8.57 3.98 -5.25
CA LEU A 381 -9.21 3.22 -4.17
C LEU A 381 -10.69 2.97 -4.46
N GLU A 382 -11.41 3.99 -4.96
CA GLU A 382 -12.80 3.83 -5.38
C GLU A 382 -12.94 2.76 -6.49
N CYS A 383 -12.04 2.76 -7.49
CA CYS A 383 -12.03 1.71 -8.50
C CYS A 383 -11.78 0.32 -7.89
N MET A 384 -10.91 0.21 -6.88
CA MET A 384 -10.68 -1.05 -6.15
C MET A 384 -11.93 -1.52 -5.40
N GLU A 385 -12.68 -0.61 -4.77
CA GLU A 385 -13.95 -0.91 -4.12
C GLU A 385 -14.98 -1.45 -5.12
N LYS A 386 -15.05 -0.85 -6.33
CA LYS A 386 -15.88 -1.34 -7.42
C LYS A 386 -15.47 -2.73 -7.92
N ILE A 387 -14.17 -3.03 -7.99
CA ILE A 387 -13.70 -4.39 -8.26
C ILE A 387 -14.16 -5.35 -7.17
N ASN A 388 -14.13 -4.95 -5.89
CA ASN A 388 -14.66 -5.78 -4.80
C ASN A 388 -16.15 -6.08 -4.95
N ILE A 389 -16.97 -5.11 -5.38
CA ILE A 389 -18.38 -5.35 -5.70
C ILE A 389 -18.52 -6.38 -6.83
N LEU A 390 -17.74 -6.24 -7.92
CA LEU A 390 -17.73 -7.22 -9.01
C LEU A 390 -17.31 -8.62 -8.53
N ARG A 391 -16.29 -8.72 -7.66
CA ARG A 391 -15.87 -9.99 -7.05
C ARG A 391 -16.99 -10.64 -6.26
N LEU A 392 -17.71 -9.87 -5.43
CA LEU A 392 -18.85 -10.37 -4.66
C LEU A 392 -19.97 -10.87 -5.58
N LYS A 393 -20.27 -10.16 -6.68
CA LYS A 393 -21.24 -10.61 -7.70
C LYS A 393 -20.84 -11.91 -8.38
N ALA A 394 -19.53 -12.10 -8.57
CA ALA A 394 -18.95 -13.33 -9.09
C ALA A 394 -18.83 -14.46 -8.04
N ASN A 395 -19.35 -14.26 -6.82
CA ASN A 395 -19.24 -15.17 -5.66
C ASN A 395 -17.80 -15.41 -5.18
N TYR A 396 -16.92 -14.42 -5.34
CA TYR A 396 -15.61 -14.39 -4.74
C TYR A 396 -15.58 -13.48 -3.50
N PHE A 397 -14.64 -13.74 -2.60
CA PHE A 397 -14.42 -12.87 -1.45
C PHE A 397 -13.77 -11.56 -1.91
N PRO A 398 -14.04 -10.43 -1.21
CA PRO A 398 -13.39 -9.16 -1.49
C PRO A 398 -11.88 -9.28 -1.24
N THR A 399 -11.07 -8.38 -1.79
CA THR A 399 -9.67 -8.19 -1.38
C THR A 399 -9.59 -7.01 -0.40
N ALA A 400 -8.59 -7.03 0.47
CA ALA A 400 -8.23 -5.89 1.29
C ALA A 400 -7.96 -4.67 0.40
N ILE A 401 -8.48 -3.50 0.75
CA ILE A 401 -8.22 -2.26 0.02
C ILE A 401 -7.34 -1.42 0.92
N SER A 402 -6.26 -0.88 0.37
CA SER A 402 -5.37 -0.01 1.13
C SER A 402 -6.14 1.16 1.73
N ASP A 403 -5.81 1.51 2.96
CA ASP A 403 -6.33 2.71 3.59
C ASP A 403 -5.83 3.96 2.86
N TYR A 404 -6.43 5.09 3.24
CA TYR A 404 -6.04 6.38 2.71
C TYR A 404 -4.62 6.74 3.19
N PRO A 405 -3.71 7.18 2.31
CA PRO A 405 -2.38 7.58 2.72
C PRO A 405 -2.46 8.91 3.46
N HIS A 406 -1.81 8.98 4.62
CA HIS A 406 -1.68 10.22 5.41
C HIS A 406 -0.35 10.92 5.14
N SER A 407 0.32 10.52 4.05
CA SER A 407 1.58 11.04 3.53
C SER A 407 1.40 11.61 2.12
N ASN A 408 2.34 12.45 1.71
CA ASN A 408 2.40 12.98 0.36
C ASN A 408 2.58 11.85 -0.65
N VAL A 409 1.49 11.54 -1.36
CA VAL A 409 1.51 10.51 -2.40
C VAL A 409 2.43 10.91 -3.55
N THR A 410 3.40 10.04 -3.81
CA THR A 410 4.37 10.10 -4.89
C THR A 410 3.82 9.47 -6.18
N ASN A 411 4.48 9.75 -7.30
CA ASN A 411 4.12 9.11 -8.57
C ASN A 411 4.38 7.60 -8.58
N ASN A 412 5.34 7.13 -7.77
CA ASN A 412 5.64 5.70 -7.63
C ASN A 412 4.47 4.99 -6.96
N GLU A 413 3.98 5.51 -5.84
CA GLU A 413 2.80 4.97 -5.13
C GLU A 413 1.57 4.99 -6.03
N LEU A 414 1.33 6.08 -6.79
CA LEU A 414 0.26 6.12 -7.80
C LEU A 414 0.41 5.04 -8.86
N TYR A 415 1.61 4.86 -9.39
CA TYR A 415 1.87 3.81 -10.38
C TYR A 415 1.59 2.42 -9.79
N GLU A 416 2.03 2.16 -8.56
CA GLU A 416 1.88 0.87 -7.90
C GLU A 416 0.42 0.54 -7.56
N ILE A 417 -0.35 1.49 -7.01
CA ILE A 417 -1.76 1.26 -6.69
C ILE A 417 -2.60 1.06 -7.96
N ILE A 418 -2.29 1.77 -9.05
CA ILE A 418 -2.96 1.56 -10.35
C ILE A 418 -2.54 0.22 -10.97
N GLN A 419 -1.27 -0.18 -10.84
CA GLN A 419 -0.82 -1.50 -11.29
C GLN A 419 -1.55 -2.60 -10.54
N ARG A 420 -1.68 -2.47 -9.21
CA ARG A 420 -2.47 -3.40 -8.39
C ARG A 420 -3.92 -3.48 -8.85
N LEU A 421 -4.55 -2.34 -9.15
CA LEU A 421 -5.91 -2.29 -9.69
C LEU A 421 -6.03 -3.07 -11.02
N ILE A 422 -5.08 -2.91 -11.93
CA ILE A 422 -5.03 -3.67 -13.19
C ILE A 422 -4.85 -5.16 -12.92
N ASP A 423 -3.99 -5.53 -11.98
CA ASP A 423 -3.71 -6.93 -11.66
C ASP A 423 -4.92 -7.60 -11.01
N GLU A 424 -5.65 -6.92 -10.11
CA GLU A 424 -6.89 -7.41 -9.53
C GLU A 424 -7.99 -7.54 -10.58
N PHE A 425 -8.09 -6.59 -11.51
CA PHE A 425 -9.02 -6.69 -12.63
C PHE A 425 -8.69 -7.89 -13.53
N ASN A 426 -7.43 -8.08 -13.91
CA ASN A 426 -7.00 -9.22 -14.71
C ASN A 426 -7.20 -10.55 -13.98
N LEU A 427 -7.03 -10.57 -12.66
CA LEU A 427 -7.29 -11.76 -11.85
C LEU A 427 -8.77 -12.11 -11.85
N LEU A 428 -9.66 -11.14 -11.66
CA LEU A 428 -11.11 -11.32 -11.78
C LEU A 428 -11.48 -11.89 -13.15
N GLN A 429 -10.96 -11.30 -14.22
CA GLN A 429 -11.18 -11.76 -15.60
C GLN A 429 -10.68 -13.19 -15.83
N THR A 430 -9.53 -13.54 -15.24
CA THR A 430 -8.98 -14.91 -15.32
C THR A 430 -9.86 -15.90 -14.57
N MET A 431 -10.42 -15.51 -13.42
CA MET A 431 -11.34 -16.36 -12.65
C MET A 431 -12.68 -16.56 -13.36
N GLU A 432 -13.23 -15.51 -14.00
CA GLU A 432 -14.51 -15.56 -14.70
C GLU A 432 -14.43 -16.22 -16.09
N HIS A 433 -13.33 -16.02 -16.82
CA HIS A 433 -13.20 -16.42 -18.23
C HIS A 433 -12.06 -17.41 -18.50
N GLY A 434 -11.30 -17.80 -17.48
CA GLY A 434 -10.18 -18.76 -17.61
C GLY A 434 -8.92 -18.20 -18.28
N ARG A 435 -8.88 -16.90 -18.59
CA ARG A 435 -7.72 -16.23 -19.20
C ARG A 435 -7.70 -14.72 -18.91
N PRO A 436 -6.53 -14.10 -18.80
CA PRO A 436 -6.44 -12.65 -18.72
C PRO A 436 -6.80 -12.02 -20.07
N ILE A 437 -7.27 -10.77 -20.03
CA ILE A 437 -7.43 -9.97 -21.24
C ILE A 437 -6.01 -9.65 -21.77
N VAL A 438 -5.79 -9.84 -23.07
CA VAL A 438 -4.53 -9.49 -23.73
C VAL A 438 -4.80 -8.27 -24.61
N LEU A 439 -4.08 -7.18 -24.36
CA LEU A 439 -4.09 -5.99 -25.20
C LEU A 439 -3.01 -6.16 -26.28
N ASN A 440 -3.40 -5.96 -27.54
CA ASN A 440 -2.48 -5.98 -28.68
C ASN A 440 -2.04 -4.57 -29.12
N GLU A 441 -2.56 -3.53 -28.46
CA GLU A 441 -2.33 -2.13 -28.84
C GLU A 441 -1.41 -1.47 -27.84
N ASP A 442 -0.32 -0.87 -28.34
CA ASP A 442 0.50 0.05 -27.56
C ASP A 442 -0.32 1.32 -27.30
N VAL A 443 -0.43 1.67 -26.02
CA VAL A 443 -1.12 2.87 -25.58
C VAL A 443 -0.17 4.05 -25.74
N ASP A 444 -0.43 4.94 -26.69
CA ASP A 444 0.30 6.20 -26.83
C ASP A 444 -0.41 7.32 -26.05
N CYS A 445 0.35 8.13 -25.32
CA CYS A 445 -0.19 9.31 -24.63
C CYS A 445 -0.28 10.54 -25.54
N GLY A 446 0.46 10.58 -26.66
CA GLY A 446 0.49 11.69 -27.64
C GLY A 446 1.00 13.05 -27.10
N ASN A 447 1.14 13.21 -25.78
CA ASN A 447 1.56 14.43 -25.09
C ASN A 447 2.43 14.08 -23.87
N ASP A 448 3.56 14.76 -23.72
CA ASP A 448 4.46 14.60 -22.56
C ASP A 448 4.04 15.45 -21.35
N ASN A 449 3.23 16.49 -21.57
CA ASN A 449 2.76 17.42 -20.53
C ASN A 449 1.48 16.91 -19.88
N VAL A 450 1.58 15.80 -19.15
CA VAL A 450 0.47 15.21 -18.42
C VAL A 450 0.39 15.76 -17.00
N SER A 451 -0.78 16.24 -16.60
CA SER A 451 -1.08 16.74 -15.26
C SER A 451 -1.80 15.70 -14.38
N PHE A 452 -1.87 15.93 -13.07
CA PHE A 452 -2.69 15.10 -12.17
C PHE A 452 -4.17 15.13 -12.53
N ALA A 453 -4.67 16.25 -13.05
CA ALA A 453 -6.05 16.35 -13.50
C ALA A 453 -6.33 15.41 -14.69
N ASP A 454 -5.38 15.27 -15.62
CA ASP A 454 -5.50 14.33 -16.75
C ASP A 454 -5.62 12.89 -16.25
N VAL A 455 -4.80 12.50 -15.28
CA VAL A 455 -4.87 11.16 -14.66
C VAL A 455 -6.17 10.98 -13.88
N CYS A 456 -6.59 11.97 -13.08
CA CYS A 456 -7.89 11.95 -12.40
C CYS A 456 -9.05 11.78 -13.38
N ASN A 457 -9.04 12.50 -14.52
CA ASN A 457 -10.08 12.39 -15.55
C ASN A 457 -10.14 10.96 -16.12
N ILE A 458 -8.98 10.33 -16.40
CA ILE A 458 -8.93 8.93 -16.84
C ILE A 458 -9.43 7.98 -15.75
N MET A 459 -9.04 8.19 -14.49
CA MET A 459 -9.50 7.35 -13.39
C MET A 459 -11.01 7.49 -13.14
N CYS A 460 -11.58 8.69 -13.32
CA CYS A 460 -13.03 8.87 -13.32
C CYS A 460 -13.69 8.10 -14.46
N ARG A 461 -13.12 8.14 -15.66
CA ARG A 461 -13.62 7.34 -16.78
C ARG A 461 -13.55 5.83 -16.48
N ASN A 462 -12.45 5.36 -15.88
CA ASN A 462 -12.30 3.95 -15.47
C ASN A 462 -13.36 3.57 -14.43
N SER A 463 -13.57 4.42 -13.43
CA SER A 463 -14.63 4.27 -12.44
C SER A 463 -16.02 4.16 -13.08
N SER A 464 -16.36 5.01 -14.07
CA SER A 464 -17.63 4.90 -14.79
C SER A 464 -17.74 3.64 -15.65
N HIS A 465 -16.63 3.18 -16.25
CA HIS A 465 -16.61 1.89 -16.95
C HIS A 465 -16.88 0.72 -15.98
N LEU A 466 -16.36 0.78 -14.75
CA LEU A 466 -16.66 -0.21 -13.72
C LEU A 466 -18.13 -0.14 -13.27
N ASP A 467 -18.72 1.05 -13.13
CA ASP A 467 -20.16 1.19 -12.85
C ASP A 467 -21.02 0.50 -13.90
N ALA A 468 -20.66 0.63 -15.18
CA ALA A 468 -21.38 -0.04 -16.26
C ALA A 468 -21.28 -1.57 -16.20
N LEU A 469 -20.15 -2.11 -15.73
CA LEU A 469 -19.97 -3.54 -15.48
C LEU A 469 -20.79 -4.01 -14.28
N ILE A 470 -20.83 -3.19 -13.23
CA ILE A 470 -21.63 -3.46 -12.04
C ILE A 470 -23.14 -3.39 -12.37
N GLY A 471 -23.57 -2.50 -13.26
CA GLY A 471 -24.97 -2.32 -13.64
C GLY A 471 -25.73 -1.37 -12.71
N SER A 472 -27.04 -1.56 -12.54
CA SER A 472 -27.91 -0.70 -11.71
C SER A 472 -27.59 -0.72 -10.22
N GLU A 473 -26.70 -1.61 -9.80
CA GLU A 473 -26.30 -1.86 -8.42
C GLU A 473 -24.91 -1.28 -8.12
N GLY A 474 -24.61 -0.07 -8.63
CA GLY A 474 -23.38 0.66 -8.28
C GLY A 474 -23.29 0.92 -6.76
N TYR A 475 -22.72 2.06 -6.35
CA TYR A 475 -22.81 2.41 -4.93
C TYR A 475 -24.26 2.57 -4.49
N ASP A 476 -24.59 1.99 -3.35
CA ASP A 476 -25.90 2.12 -2.73
C ASP A 476 -25.89 3.13 -1.56
N ILE A 477 -27.02 3.23 -0.85
CA ILE A 477 -27.17 4.16 0.27
C ILE A 477 -26.31 3.72 1.47
N ASP A 478 -26.10 2.41 1.65
CA ASP A 478 -25.28 1.87 2.74
C ASP A 478 -23.82 2.24 2.52
N ASP A 479 -23.33 2.20 1.27
CA ASP A 479 -21.98 2.61 0.91
C ASP A 479 -21.71 4.09 1.22
N VAL A 480 -22.64 4.98 0.84
CA VAL A 480 -22.57 6.41 1.15
C VAL A 480 -22.58 6.63 2.67
N TYR A 481 -23.41 5.90 3.40
CA TYR A 481 -23.48 5.98 4.84
C TYR A 481 -22.16 5.55 5.50
N LYS A 482 -21.56 4.44 5.07
CA LYS A 482 -20.25 3.97 5.57
C LYS A 482 -19.14 4.99 5.29
N LYS A 483 -19.10 5.59 4.11
CA LYS A 483 -18.13 6.65 3.78
C LYS A 483 -18.32 7.88 4.66
N ALA A 484 -19.56 8.26 4.96
CA ALA A 484 -19.85 9.35 5.89
C ALA A 484 -19.37 9.03 7.32
N LEU A 485 -19.57 7.80 7.82
CA LEU A 485 -19.03 7.37 9.11
C LEU A 485 -17.51 7.44 9.14
N GLN A 486 -16.84 6.98 8.09
CA GLN A 486 -15.39 7.07 7.96
C GLN A 486 -14.90 8.52 8.12
N ILE A 487 -15.53 9.48 7.43
CA ILE A 487 -15.19 10.90 7.54
C ILE A 487 -15.43 11.44 8.96
N ILE A 488 -16.48 10.99 9.64
CA ILE A 488 -16.75 11.38 11.04
C ILE A 488 -15.60 10.92 11.94
N ASP A 489 -15.15 9.68 11.80
CA ASP A 489 -14.08 9.10 12.61
C ASP A 489 -12.75 9.88 12.39
N GLU A 490 -12.43 10.22 11.13
CA GLU A 490 -11.26 11.05 10.80
C GLU A 490 -11.32 12.45 11.44
N LEU A 491 -12.49 13.09 11.39
CA LEU A 491 -12.69 14.40 12.01
C LEU A 491 -12.64 14.34 13.54
N LEU A 492 -13.17 13.28 14.16
CA LEU A 492 -13.10 13.08 15.61
C LEU A 492 -11.65 12.97 16.07
N MET A 493 -10.83 12.24 15.31
CA MET A 493 -9.40 12.09 15.58
C MET A 493 -8.63 13.38 15.40
N LEU A 494 -8.92 14.13 14.34
CA LEU A 494 -8.38 15.48 14.15
C LEU A 494 -8.75 16.39 15.33
N GLY A 495 -9.99 16.34 15.80
CA GLY A 495 -10.46 17.12 16.95
C GLY A 495 -9.73 16.75 18.23
N LYS A 496 -9.54 15.46 18.49
CA LYS A 496 -8.77 14.95 19.64
C LYS A 496 -7.32 15.43 19.60
N HIS A 497 -6.65 15.34 18.45
CA HIS A 497 -5.26 15.80 18.28
C HIS A 497 -5.12 17.30 18.55
N LEU A 498 -6.07 18.11 18.05
CA LEU A 498 -6.11 19.55 18.26
C LEU A 498 -6.68 19.95 19.65
N ASN A 499 -7.02 18.97 20.50
CA ASN A 499 -7.67 19.18 21.80
C ASN A 499 -8.96 20.02 21.70
N ILE A 500 -9.71 19.82 20.61
CA ILE A 500 -11.03 20.43 20.34
C ILE A 500 -12.12 19.45 20.79
N SER A 501 -12.96 19.87 21.72
CA SER A 501 -14.12 19.09 22.16
C SER A 501 -15.20 19.11 21.07
N LEU A 502 -15.35 18.00 20.36
CA LEU A 502 -16.37 17.83 19.32
C LEU A 502 -17.68 17.27 19.92
N GLN A 503 -18.27 18.01 20.86
CA GLN A 503 -19.60 17.69 21.38
C GLN A 503 -20.69 18.20 20.44
N VAL A 504 -20.96 17.44 19.38
CA VAL A 504 -22.08 17.69 18.47
C VAL A 504 -23.22 16.74 18.81
N GLN A 505 -24.44 17.26 18.95
CA GLN A 505 -25.61 16.39 19.02
C GLN A 505 -25.88 15.80 17.64
N ASN A 506 -26.07 14.48 17.55
CA ASN A 506 -26.48 13.83 16.31
C ASN A 506 -27.78 14.49 15.81
N PRO A 507 -27.84 15.06 14.59
CA PRO A 507 -29.03 15.73 14.07
C PRO A 507 -30.26 14.83 14.17
N LEU A 508 -31.46 15.37 14.31
CA LEU A 508 -32.67 14.54 14.28
C LEU A 508 -32.83 13.91 12.90
N LEU A 509 -33.24 12.64 12.85
CA LEU A 509 -33.56 11.96 11.59
C LEU A 509 -34.70 12.69 10.88
N GLN A 510 -34.50 13.01 9.59
CA GLN A 510 -35.49 13.67 8.75
C GLN A 510 -35.92 12.73 7.63
N GLU A 511 -37.09 12.11 7.77
CA GLU A 511 -37.58 11.07 6.84
C GLU A 511 -37.84 11.58 5.41
N ASN A 512 -38.07 12.89 5.24
CA ASN A 512 -38.37 13.50 3.95
C ASN A 512 -37.15 14.01 3.18
N LYS A 513 -35.92 13.68 3.63
CA LYS A 513 -34.69 14.16 3.01
C LYS A 513 -34.24 13.26 1.87
N THR A 514 -33.82 13.90 0.77
CA THR A 514 -33.42 13.26 -0.48
C THR A 514 -31.90 13.29 -0.66
N LEU A 515 -31.40 12.55 -1.66
CA LEU A 515 -29.99 12.62 -2.07
C LEU A 515 -29.58 14.02 -2.55
N ASN A 516 -30.49 14.77 -3.17
CA ASN A 516 -30.24 16.16 -3.56
C ASN A 516 -29.99 17.06 -2.33
N ASP A 517 -30.75 16.86 -1.24
CA ASP A 517 -30.51 17.58 0.02
C ASP A 517 -29.13 17.22 0.60
N ALA A 518 -28.76 15.94 0.58
CA ALA A 518 -27.48 15.47 1.07
C ALA A 518 -26.31 16.05 0.26
N HIS A 519 -26.41 16.04 -1.07
CA HIS A 519 -25.44 16.65 -1.97
C HIS A 519 -25.26 18.16 -1.70
N HIS A 520 -26.34 18.90 -1.45
CA HIS A 520 -26.24 20.31 -1.06
C HIS A 520 -25.39 20.50 0.23
N VAL A 521 -25.58 19.64 1.23
CA VAL A 521 -24.78 19.69 2.47
C VAL A 521 -23.31 19.34 2.20
N VAL A 522 -23.02 18.40 1.29
CA VAL A 522 -21.63 18.11 0.88
C VAL A 522 -20.98 19.33 0.23
N ARG A 523 -21.72 20.13 -0.54
CA ARG A 523 -21.22 21.40 -1.08
C ARG A 523 -20.91 22.42 0.00
N GLU A 524 -21.71 22.50 1.06
CA GLU A 524 -21.41 23.33 2.22
C GLU A 524 -20.16 22.85 2.96
N ILE A 525 -19.95 21.53 3.07
CA ILE A 525 -18.75 20.91 3.66
C ILE A 525 -17.49 21.35 2.90
N TYR A 526 -17.50 21.38 1.57
CA TYR A 526 -16.35 21.87 0.80
C TYR A 526 -15.99 23.33 1.11
N VAL A 527 -17.01 24.20 1.22
CA VAL A 527 -16.79 25.61 1.56
C VAL A 527 -16.18 25.76 2.96
N LEU A 528 -16.52 24.86 3.90
CA LEU A 528 -15.91 24.83 5.22
C LEU A 528 -14.46 24.30 5.18
N LEU A 529 -14.20 23.24 4.42
CA LEU A 529 -12.85 22.71 4.21
C LEU A 529 -11.93 23.78 3.61
N GLU A 530 -12.37 24.49 2.56
CA GLU A 530 -11.59 25.56 1.93
C GLU A 530 -11.21 26.65 2.95
N LYS A 531 -12.13 27.02 3.84
CA LYS A 531 -11.86 28.02 4.90
C LYS A 531 -10.87 27.51 5.94
N ILE A 532 -11.02 26.25 6.38
CA ILE A 532 -10.13 25.62 7.37
C ILE A 532 -8.72 25.48 6.79
N GLN A 533 -8.60 25.00 5.55
CA GLN A 533 -7.32 24.88 4.85
C GLN A 533 -6.67 26.25 4.62
N ALA A 534 -7.46 27.27 4.25
CA ALA A 534 -6.94 28.63 4.11
C ALA A 534 -6.38 29.17 5.45
N TRP A 535 -6.95 28.78 6.59
CA TRP A 535 -6.41 29.13 7.91
C TRP A 535 -5.14 28.37 8.25
N ALA A 536 -5.06 27.10 7.84
CA ALA A 536 -3.85 26.29 7.93
C ALA A 536 -2.78 26.67 6.87
N ASN A 537 -3.02 27.69 6.03
CA ASN A 537 -2.13 28.07 4.93
C ASN A 537 -1.85 26.91 3.93
N ILE A 538 -2.84 26.02 3.76
CA ILE A 538 -2.86 24.96 2.76
C ILE A 538 -3.46 25.53 1.47
N ARG A 539 -2.95 25.09 0.31
CA ARG A 539 -3.46 25.51 -0.99
C ARG A 539 -4.95 25.20 -1.11
N LYS A 540 -5.73 26.17 -1.60
CA LYS A 540 -7.17 26.03 -1.79
C LYS A 540 -7.52 24.95 -2.82
N ILE A 541 -8.59 24.24 -2.53
CA ILE A 541 -9.30 23.31 -3.42
C ILE A 541 -10.21 24.15 -4.33
N ALA A 542 -10.21 23.86 -5.62
CA ALA A 542 -11.31 24.31 -6.45
C ALA A 542 -12.45 23.30 -6.35
N VAL A 543 -13.56 23.76 -5.78
CA VAL A 543 -14.82 23.01 -5.81
C VAL A 543 -15.32 23.06 -7.26
N SER A 544 -15.60 21.89 -7.84
CA SER A 544 -16.14 21.82 -9.20
C SER A 544 -17.60 22.27 -9.20
N ASP A 545 -17.94 23.40 -9.80
CA ASP A 545 -19.31 23.96 -9.87
C ASP A 545 -20.29 23.18 -10.78
N CYS A 546 -20.08 21.87 -10.96
CA CYS A 546 -20.97 21.07 -11.81
C CYS A 546 -22.32 20.86 -11.09
N GLU A 547 -23.38 21.49 -11.58
CA GLU A 547 -24.75 21.23 -11.16
C GLU A 547 -25.18 19.84 -11.66
N ILE A 548 -25.33 18.88 -10.75
CA ILE A 548 -25.84 17.54 -11.05
C ILE A 548 -27.37 17.58 -10.93
N CYS A 549 -28.09 17.39 -12.05
CA CYS A 549 -29.55 17.48 -12.05
C CYS A 549 -30.26 16.26 -11.43
N ASN A 550 -29.59 15.10 -11.39
CA ASN A 550 -30.10 13.84 -10.82
C ASN A 550 -29.03 13.18 -9.95
N VAL A 551 -28.96 13.55 -8.67
CA VAL A 551 -27.96 13.01 -7.75
C VAL A 551 -28.25 11.54 -7.44
N THR A 552 -27.27 10.69 -7.74
CA THR A 552 -27.23 9.26 -7.38
C THR A 552 -26.42 9.04 -6.10
N PRO A 553 -26.51 7.86 -5.45
CA PRO A 553 -25.62 7.55 -4.33
C PRO A 553 -24.14 7.58 -4.75
N GLY A 554 -23.82 7.13 -5.96
CA GLY A 554 -22.47 7.19 -6.51
C GLY A 554 -21.92 8.62 -6.62
N ASP A 555 -22.75 9.60 -6.94
CA ASP A 555 -22.33 11.01 -6.96
C ASP A 555 -21.94 11.50 -5.58
N ILE A 556 -22.76 11.23 -4.56
CA ILE A 556 -22.46 11.60 -3.17
C ILE A 556 -21.23 10.85 -2.67
N TYR A 557 -21.11 9.56 -2.98
CA TYR A 557 -19.95 8.74 -2.62
C TYR A 557 -18.65 9.35 -3.14
N ASN A 558 -18.64 9.73 -4.42
CA ASN A 558 -17.50 10.36 -5.06
C ASN A 558 -17.14 11.70 -4.40
N GLU A 559 -18.14 12.52 -4.07
CA GLU A 559 -17.90 13.80 -3.39
C GLU A 559 -17.36 13.61 -1.97
N LEU A 560 -17.92 12.67 -1.21
CA LEU A 560 -17.40 12.31 0.11
C LEU A 560 -15.97 11.76 0.01
N GLY A 561 -15.63 11.03 -1.05
CA GLY A 561 -14.25 10.61 -1.33
C GLY A 561 -13.29 11.78 -1.44
N ILE A 562 -13.67 12.86 -2.15
CA ILE A 562 -12.87 14.09 -2.20
C ILE A 562 -12.81 14.75 -0.82
N VAL A 563 -13.91 14.81 -0.06
CA VAL A 563 -13.90 15.36 1.31
C VAL A 563 -12.88 14.62 2.18
N LEU A 564 -12.87 13.28 2.11
CA LEU A 564 -11.91 12.44 2.83
C LEU A 564 -10.47 12.75 2.42
N ALA A 565 -10.23 12.93 1.11
CA ALA A 565 -8.91 13.28 0.58
C ALA A 565 -8.34 14.58 1.15
N GLU A 566 -9.21 15.56 1.31
CA GLU A 566 -8.86 16.89 1.77
C GLU A 566 -8.67 16.94 3.30
N ILE A 567 -9.42 16.10 4.02
CA ILE A 567 -9.18 15.86 5.45
C ILE A 567 -7.83 15.18 5.66
N ALA A 568 -7.47 14.18 4.85
CA ALA A 568 -6.18 13.53 4.94
C ALA A 568 -5.01 14.49 4.64
N THR A 569 -5.17 15.36 3.64
CA THR A 569 -4.19 16.44 3.34
C THR A 569 -4.04 17.39 4.53
N LEU A 570 -5.15 17.73 5.19
CA LEU A 570 -5.14 18.57 6.40
C LEU A 570 -4.47 17.85 7.58
N GLN A 571 -4.75 16.57 7.79
CA GLN A 571 -4.13 15.75 8.83
C GLN A 571 -2.62 15.63 8.62
N GLU A 572 -2.18 15.37 7.38
CA GLU A 572 -0.76 15.34 7.03
C GLU A 572 -0.10 16.67 7.38
N HIS A 573 -0.69 17.79 6.95
CA HIS A 573 -0.16 19.12 7.23
C HIS A 573 -0.04 19.43 8.73
N LEU A 574 -0.95 18.89 9.53
CA LEU A 574 -0.99 19.08 10.98
C LEU A 574 -0.19 18.03 11.76
N GLY A 575 0.41 17.03 11.09
CA GLY A 575 1.11 15.93 11.75
C GLY A 575 0.19 15.04 12.58
N VAL A 576 -1.08 14.90 12.17
CA VAL A 576 -2.05 14.03 12.81
C VAL A 576 -1.83 12.61 12.28
N PRO A 577 -1.48 11.63 13.12
CA PRO A 577 -1.39 10.24 12.67
C PRO A 577 -2.75 9.81 12.15
N GLY A 578 -2.74 9.21 10.97
CA GLY A 578 -3.92 8.58 10.38
C GLY A 578 -4.60 7.59 11.31
N VAL A 579 -5.89 7.39 11.12
CA VAL A 579 -6.69 6.42 11.85
C VAL A 579 -6.47 5.03 11.26
N TYR A 580 -5.23 4.54 11.30
CA TYR A 580 -4.96 3.20 10.78
C TYR A 580 -5.67 2.15 11.63
N GLY A 581 -6.68 1.50 11.03
CA GLY A 581 -7.19 0.16 11.34
C GLY A 581 -7.49 -0.23 12.79
N LEU A 582 -7.50 0.68 13.77
CA LEU A 582 -7.45 0.33 15.20
C LEU A 582 -8.41 1.12 16.09
N HIS A 583 -9.08 2.13 15.52
CA HIS A 583 -10.24 2.78 16.10
C HIS A 583 -11.39 2.80 15.09
N VAL A 584 -11.73 1.63 14.57
CA VAL A 584 -12.92 1.50 13.72
C VAL A 584 -14.08 1.05 14.62
N HIS A 585 -15.01 1.98 14.87
CA HIS A 585 -16.42 1.76 15.18
C HIS A 585 -16.86 1.19 16.56
N GLU A 586 -17.01 2.07 17.55
CA GLU A 586 -18.15 1.96 18.51
C GLU A 586 -19.51 2.01 17.77
N HIS A 587 -19.53 2.47 16.51
CA HIS A 587 -20.74 2.65 15.70
C HIS A 587 -21.25 1.37 14.99
N GLU A 588 -20.46 0.31 14.86
CA GLU A 588 -20.95 -0.99 14.32
C GLU A 588 -21.87 -1.70 15.32
N HIS A 589 -21.70 -1.44 16.62
CA HIS A 589 -22.66 -1.89 17.63
C HIS A 589 -24.04 -1.22 17.49
N GLU A 590 -24.15 -0.07 16.79
CA GLU A 590 -25.45 0.51 16.43
C GLU A 590 -26.20 -0.36 15.41
N TYR A 591 -25.50 -1.19 14.63
CA TYR A 591 -26.08 -2.12 13.64
C TYR A 591 -26.40 -3.50 14.22
N GLU A 592 -25.51 -4.08 15.04
CA GLU A 592 -25.65 -5.49 15.45
C GLU A 592 -26.59 -5.73 16.65
N HIS A 593 -27.04 -4.70 17.37
CA HIS A 593 -27.83 -4.85 18.60
C HIS A 593 -29.31 -4.44 18.51
N ARG A 594 -29.93 -4.55 17.33
CA ARG A 594 -31.41 -4.63 17.22
C ARG A 594 -31.87 -6.04 16.83
N PRO A 595 -31.94 -6.99 17.77
CA PRO A 595 -32.36 -8.37 17.48
C PRO A 595 -33.82 -8.53 17.02
N ASP A 596 -34.65 -7.48 17.13
CA ASP A 596 -36.08 -7.53 16.76
C ASP A 596 -36.51 -6.56 15.63
N ALA A 597 -35.58 -5.79 15.05
CA ALA A 597 -35.87 -4.93 13.91
C ALA A 597 -35.32 -5.58 12.64
N GLY A 598 -36.19 -6.17 11.82
CA GLY A 598 -35.80 -6.78 10.54
C GLY A 598 -34.86 -5.86 9.76
N SER A 599 -33.75 -6.42 9.26
CA SER A 599 -32.67 -5.77 8.49
C SER A 599 -32.99 -4.32 8.13
N GLY A 600 -32.66 -3.39 9.03
CA GLY A 600 -33.03 -1.99 8.87
C GLY A 600 -32.30 -1.40 7.66
N VAL A 601 -32.98 -1.37 6.52
CA VAL A 601 -32.46 -0.78 5.28
C VAL A 601 -32.13 0.68 5.56
N ILE A 602 -30.89 1.10 5.28
CA ILE A 602 -30.50 2.49 5.48
C ILE A 602 -31.29 3.38 4.53
N THR A 603 -31.89 4.41 5.10
CA THR A 603 -32.72 5.38 4.39
C THR A 603 -31.90 6.58 3.95
N GLN A 604 -32.36 7.27 2.90
CA GLN A 604 -31.77 8.54 2.47
C GLN A 604 -31.73 9.58 3.60
N GLY A 605 -32.74 9.56 4.50
CA GLY A 605 -32.78 10.40 5.69
C GLY A 605 -31.63 10.14 6.66
N GLN A 606 -31.19 8.88 6.83
CA GLN A 606 -30.04 8.53 7.68
C GLN A 606 -28.72 8.97 7.05
N VAL A 607 -28.56 8.84 5.73
CA VAL A 607 -27.39 9.38 5.01
C VAL A 607 -27.31 10.90 5.18
N TYR A 608 -28.42 11.61 4.95
CA TYR A 608 -28.49 13.05 5.16
C TYR A 608 -28.11 13.44 6.59
N GLN A 609 -28.63 12.71 7.59
CA GLN A 609 -28.34 12.95 9.01
C GLN A 609 -26.84 12.87 9.31
N LYS A 610 -26.13 11.85 8.80
CA LYS A 610 -24.68 11.70 9.03
C LYS A 610 -23.87 12.75 8.28
N ILE A 611 -24.24 13.09 7.04
CA ILE A 611 -23.58 14.17 6.30
C ILE A 611 -23.78 15.52 7.02
N MET A 612 -24.98 15.78 7.55
CA MET A 612 -25.25 16.95 8.38
C MET A 612 -24.42 16.97 9.67
N TYR A 613 -24.14 15.79 10.25
CA TYR A 613 -23.26 15.66 11.42
C TYR A 613 -21.81 16.05 11.08
N ILE A 614 -21.28 15.61 9.92
CA ILE A 614 -19.97 16.03 9.39
C ILE A 614 -19.91 17.55 9.29
N HIS A 615 -20.89 18.16 8.61
CA HIS A 615 -20.97 19.62 8.48
C HIS A 615 -20.93 20.32 9.85
N ASN A 616 -21.69 19.84 10.83
CA ASN A 616 -21.72 20.43 12.16
C ASN A 616 -20.37 20.32 12.91
N ILE A 617 -19.66 19.20 12.75
CA ILE A 617 -18.29 19.05 13.27
C ILE A 617 -17.34 20.06 12.61
N MET A 618 -17.41 20.22 11.28
CA MET A 618 -16.59 21.18 10.55
C MET A 618 -16.82 22.64 10.98
N GLN A 619 -18.07 23.00 11.28
CA GLN A 619 -18.39 24.32 11.84
C GLN A 619 -17.74 24.56 13.21
N ILE A 620 -17.49 23.51 14.00
CA ILE A 620 -16.76 23.64 15.26
C ILE A 620 -15.27 23.90 15.00
N PHE A 621 -14.63 23.20 14.06
CA PHE A 621 -13.26 23.52 13.66
C PHE A 621 -13.13 24.98 13.21
N LEU A 622 -14.06 25.46 12.40
CA LEU A 622 -14.09 26.86 11.97
C LEU A 622 -14.30 27.85 13.15
N LYS A 623 -14.87 27.44 14.28
CA LYS A 623 -14.98 28.32 15.46
C LYS A 623 -13.73 28.31 16.34
N ASN A 624 -12.79 27.39 16.08
CA ASN A 624 -11.57 27.18 16.86
C ASN A 624 -10.33 27.29 15.98
N PRO A 625 -9.96 28.49 15.50
CA PRO A 625 -8.84 28.72 14.57
C PRO A 625 -7.44 28.54 15.17
N ARG A 626 -7.33 27.98 16.39
CA ARG A 626 -6.10 27.96 17.17
C ARG A 626 -5.17 26.83 16.78
#